data_AF-A0A0C3B5A6-F1
#
_entry.id   AF-A0A0C3B5A6-F1
#
_cell.length_a   1.000
_cell.length_b   1.000
_cell.length_c   1.000
_cell.angle_alpha   90.00
_cell.angle_beta   90.00
_cell.angle_gamma   90.00
#
_symmetry.space_group_name_H-M   'P 1'
#
loop_
_entity.id
_entity.type
_entity.pdbx_description
1 polymer ?
#
loop_
_entity_poly.entity_id
_entity_poly.type
_entity_poly.pdbx_seq_one_letter_code
_entity_poly.pdbx_strand_id
1 'polypeptide(L)'
;MSALYCPTRDRLKQTVDRYMHERLAERATVLDDKIDEFAELVREFYNLEDIGDPASTSDEELVVVGRICCDEDAKLNEASLVIETSRLMGAGARVPLKINPNVTINGDATVYPLFPGAIVALKGRNETGEWFQVSHILTIPKLLPNEDAQKQERPLAMTVAAGPYTPDSDLLYNPFLSLLEQYNIPPFFSSKRYQIQLGPFVDANHSKISNGDVDVGPLDLFRSRILGPLRILLEQHRGITVLIVPSVTDLLSHHSVFPQPPLPIAQALQSDRIIFLPNPCNFTIDHVRFAVSSVDVLFHLQSQLLRKKVTPEVPAAPMDAMASLAGCVLQQRSFYPLFPAYPADVNLDVSHSEMLRLDNLSPDVLILPSRLKQFHKVRP
;
A
#
# COMPACT_ATOMS: atom_id res chain seq x y z
N MET A 1 19.38 -11.53 -20.02
CA MET A 1 18.58 -10.54 -19.28
C MET A 1 17.34 -11.24 -18.79
N SER A 2 17.11 -11.33 -17.49
CA SER A 2 15.76 -11.59 -16.99
C SER A 2 14.92 -10.35 -17.28
N ALA A 3 13.78 -10.54 -17.94
CA ALA A 3 12.88 -9.45 -18.25
C ALA A 3 12.23 -8.99 -16.93
N LEU A 4 12.73 -7.89 -16.36
CA LEU A 4 11.97 -7.15 -15.36
C LEU A 4 10.72 -6.61 -16.07
N TYR A 5 9.55 -7.06 -15.64
CA TYR A 5 8.27 -6.57 -16.14
C TYR A 5 7.59 -5.74 -15.05
N CYS A 6 7.22 -4.50 -15.36
CA CYS A 6 6.56 -3.59 -14.43
C CYS A 6 5.41 -2.85 -15.16
N PRO A 7 4.17 -3.38 -15.12
CA PRO A 7 3.05 -2.78 -15.84
C PRO A 7 2.71 -1.37 -15.32
N THR A 8 2.91 -1.11 -14.03
CA THR A 8 2.66 0.20 -13.41
C THR A 8 3.52 1.29 -14.04
N ARG A 9 4.75 0.98 -14.43
CA ARG A 9 5.68 1.93 -15.06
C ARG A 9 5.17 2.42 -16.42
N ASP A 10 4.54 1.55 -17.19
CA ASP A 10 4.04 1.91 -18.52
C ASP A 10 2.74 2.71 -18.44
N ARG A 11 1.88 2.43 -17.45
CA ARG A 11 0.66 3.22 -17.17
C ARG A 11 0.99 4.64 -16.68
N LEU A 12 1.95 4.79 -15.76
CA LEU A 12 2.31 6.09 -15.19
C LEU A 12 2.96 7.05 -16.19
N LYS A 13 3.67 6.55 -17.21
CA LYS A 13 4.23 7.41 -18.27
C LYS A 13 3.15 8.16 -19.06
N GLN A 14 1.92 7.67 -19.08
CA GLN A 14 0.80 8.29 -19.81
C GLN A 14 0.05 9.33 -18.96
N THR A 15 0.25 9.36 -17.64
CA THR A 15 -0.56 10.15 -16.68
C THR A 15 0.22 11.25 -15.95
N VAL A 16 1.52 11.44 -16.24
CA VAL A 16 2.39 12.43 -15.58
C VAL A 16 1.87 13.88 -15.70
N ASP A 17 1.05 14.20 -16.70
CA ASP A 17 0.65 15.58 -16.99
C ASP A 17 -0.56 16.10 -16.18
N ARG A 18 -1.16 15.32 -15.25
CA ARG A 18 -2.41 15.71 -14.54
C ARG A 18 -2.47 15.40 -13.03
N TYR A 19 -1.44 15.72 -12.24
CA TYR A 19 -1.42 15.39 -10.79
C TYR A 19 -1.73 16.56 -9.82
N MET A 20 -1.78 17.80 -10.30
CA MET A 20 -2.03 19.00 -9.46
C MET A 20 -3.48 19.53 -9.55
N HIS A 21 -4.38 18.74 -10.13
CA HIS A 21 -5.77 19.14 -10.30
C HIS A 21 -6.67 17.90 -10.27
N GLU A 22 -7.43 17.74 -9.20
CA GLU A 22 -8.42 16.68 -9.04
C GLU A 22 -9.84 17.26 -9.14
N ARG A 23 -10.70 16.66 -9.97
CA ARG A 23 -12.11 17.04 -10.05
C ARG A 23 -12.90 16.27 -8.99
N LEU A 24 -13.72 16.97 -8.20
CA LEU A 24 -14.56 16.33 -7.18
C LEU A 24 -15.46 15.22 -7.74
N ALA A 25 -15.99 15.40 -8.96
CA ALA A 25 -16.82 14.39 -9.61
C ALA A 25 -16.03 13.11 -9.92
N GLU A 26 -14.81 13.24 -10.44
CA GLU A 26 -13.91 12.12 -10.77
C GLU A 26 -13.45 11.38 -9.51
N ARG A 27 -13.04 12.14 -8.49
CA ARG A 27 -12.74 11.61 -7.16
C ARG A 27 -13.88 10.77 -6.61
N ALA A 28 -15.11 11.30 -6.68
CA ALA A 28 -16.28 10.61 -6.15
C ALA A 28 -16.62 9.35 -6.96
N THR A 29 -16.47 9.38 -8.28
CA THR A 29 -16.62 8.19 -9.13
C THR A 29 -15.62 7.09 -8.76
N VAL A 30 -14.33 7.40 -8.63
CA VAL A 30 -13.32 6.38 -8.25
C VAL A 30 -13.61 5.76 -6.88
N LEU A 31 -14.12 6.56 -5.95
CA LEU A 31 -14.51 6.09 -4.62
C LEU A 31 -15.75 5.20 -4.62
N ASP A 32 -16.71 5.44 -5.52
CA ASP A 32 -17.90 4.60 -5.72
C ASP A 32 -17.55 3.31 -6.44
N ASP A 33 -16.80 3.40 -7.54
CA ASP A 33 -16.37 2.25 -8.36
C ASP A 33 -15.65 1.20 -7.51
N LYS A 34 -14.86 1.64 -6.52
CA LYS A 34 -14.19 0.74 -5.58
C LYS A 34 -15.17 -0.02 -4.67
N ILE A 35 -16.27 0.62 -4.24
CA ILE A 35 -17.30 -0.05 -3.44
C ILE A 35 -18.01 -1.08 -4.32
N ASP A 36 -18.39 -0.69 -5.54
CA ASP A 36 -19.12 -1.54 -6.49
C ASP A 36 -18.29 -2.78 -6.90
N GLU A 37 -16.98 -2.61 -7.15
CA GLU A 37 -16.10 -3.73 -7.46
C GLU A 37 -16.04 -4.77 -6.33
N PHE A 38 -15.96 -4.30 -5.08
CA PHE A 38 -15.94 -5.18 -3.92
C PHE A 38 -17.31 -5.80 -3.65
N ALA A 39 -18.39 -5.07 -3.92
CA ALA A 39 -19.74 -5.60 -3.83
C ALA A 39 -19.94 -6.78 -4.78
N GLU A 40 -19.52 -6.61 -6.04
CA GLU A 40 -19.58 -7.68 -7.04
C GLU A 40 -18.69 -8.88 -6.66
N LEU A 41 -17.46 -8.61 -6.21
CA LEU A 41 -16.55 -9.64 -5.71
C LEU A 41 -17.16 -10.48 -4.58
N VAL A 42 -17.81 -9.82 -3.61
CA VAL A 42 -18.47 -10.47 -2.47
C VAL A 42 -19.70 -11.24 -2.94
N ARG A 43 -20.51 -10.64 -3.83
CA ARG A 43 -21.73 -11.25 -4.39
C ARG A 43 -21.40 -12.56 -5.10
N GLU A 44 -20.41 -12.54 -6.00
CA GLU A 44 -19.97 -13.73 -6.73
C GLU A 44 -19.39 -14.80 -5.81
N PHE A 45 -18.48 -14.42 -4.90
CA PHE A 45 -17.79 -15.40 -4.05
C PHE A 45 -18.73 -16.12 -3.08
N TYR A 46 -19.71 -15.40 -2.51
CA TYR A 46 -20.68 -15.97 -1.58
C TYR A 46 -21.97 -16.44 -2.26
N ASN A 47 -22.05 -16.37 -3.59
CA ASN A 47 -23.23 -16.73 -4.40
C ASN A 47 -24.51 -16.06 -3.87
N LEU A 48 -24.43 -14.75 -3.64
CA LEU A 48 -25.54 -13.92 -3.18
C LEU A 48 -26.39 -13.49 -4.38
N GLU A 49 -27.71 -13.39 -4.18
CA GLU A 49 -28.62 -12.87 -5.19
C GLU A 49 -28.34 -11.38 -5.45
N ASP A 50 -28.28 -10.59 -4.37
CA ASP A 50 -27.99 -9.16 -4.43
C ASP A 50 -27.27 -8.68 -3.15
N ILE A 51 -26.72 -7.47 -3.20
CA ILE A 51 -26.21 -6.75 -2.03
C ILE A 51 -27.23 -5.68 -1.62
N GLY A 52 -27.64 -5.74 -0.36
CA GLY A 52 -28.68 -4.86 0.18
C GLY A 52 -28.21 -3.44 0.49
N ASP A 53 -29.20 -2.58 0.73
CA ASP A 53 -29.01 -1.21 1.22
C ASP A 53 -29.12 -1.18 2.76
N PRO A 54 -28.08 -0.79 3.51
CA PRO A 54 -28.12 -0.70 4.97
C PRO A 54 -29.10 0.34 5.49
N ALA A 55 -29.55 1.31 4.68
CA ALA A 55 -30.54 2.31 5.09
C ALA A 55 -31.98 1.77 5.04
N SER A 56 -32.21 0.70 4.28
CA SER A 56 -33.54 0.11 4.12
C SER A 56 -34.00 -0.57 5.41
N THR A 57 -35.18 -0.18 5.89
CA THR A 57 -35.76 -0.75 7.10
C THR A 57 -36.25 -2.17 6.85
N SER A 58 -35.70 -3.14 7.57
CA SER A 58 -36.00 -4.57 7.42
C SER A 58 -35.75 -5.31 8.74
N ASP A 59 -36.60 -6.28 9.07
CA ASP A 59 -36.40 -7.25 10.14
C ASP A 59 -35.61 -8.48 9.68
N GLU A 60 -35.56 -8.73 8.37
CA GLU A 60 -34.74 -9.75 7.73
C GLU A 60 -33.26 -9.33 7.67
N GLU A 61 -32.36 -10.32 7.80
CA GLU A 61 -30.92 -10.07 7.65
C GLU A 61 -30.53 -9.92 6.18
N LEU A 62 -29.87 -8.81 5.88
CA LEU A 62 -29.32 -8.46 4.58
C LEU A 62 -27.79 -8.50 4.63
N VAL A 63 -27.15 -8.82 3.50
CA VAL A 63 -25.71 -8.60 3.31
C VAL A 63 -25.51 -7.25 2.64
N VAL A 64 -24.65 -6.41 3.22
CA VAL A 64 -24.33 -5.08 2.72
C VAL A 64 -22.82 -4.96 2.50
N VAL A 65 -22.43 -4.18 1.49
CA VAL A 65 -21.04 -3.84 1.22
C VAL A 65 -20.89 -2.33 1.18
N GLY A 66 -19.83 -1.82 1.80
CA GLY A 66 -19.60 -0.38 1.86
C GLY A 66 -18.28 -0.01 2.49
N ARG A 67 -17.96 1.27 2.43
CA ARG A 67 -16.75 1.87 3.00
C ARG A 67 -17.00 2.28 4.45
N ILE A 68 -16.09 1.90 5.34
CA ILE A 68 -16.06 2.42 6.71
C ILE A 68 -15.66 3.89 6.69
N CYS A 69 -16.48 4.72 7.33
CA CYS A 69 -16.25 6.13 7.54
C CYS A 69 -16.26 6.45 9.05
N CYS A 70 -15.82 7.66 9.40
CA CYS A 70 -15.99 8.24 10.73
C CYS A 70 -16.97 9.41 10.62
N ASP A 71 -17.99 9.44 11.46
CA ASP A 71 -18.99 10.53 11.46
C ASP A 71 -18.48 11.81 12.16
N GLU A 72 -17.37 11.68 12.89
CA GLU A 72 -16.75 12.76 13.66
C GLU A 72 -15.35 13.10 13.13
N ASP A 73 -14.89 14.33 13.36
CA ASP A 73 -13.49 14.75 13.18
C ASP A 73 -12.58 14.21 14.31
N ALA A 74 -12.71 12.92 14.59
CA ALA A 74 -12.01 12.24 15.68
C ALA A 74 -11.49 10.86 15.22
N LYS A 75 -10.70 10.22 16.08
CA LYS A 75 -10.25 8.86 15.84
C LYS A 75 -11.44 7.90 15.86
N LEU A 76 -11.49 7.01 14.88
CA LEU A 76 -12.53 5.99 14.74
C LEU A 76 -12.72 5.18 16.03
N ASN A 77 -13.96 5.10 16.50
CA ASN A 77 -14.37 4.33 17.65
C ASN A 77 -15.74 3.69 17.39
N GLU A 78 -16.23 2.81 18.28
CA GLU A 78 -17.47 2.06 18.01
C GLU A 78 -18.72 2.96 17.87
N ALA A 79 -18.75 4.13 18.49
CA ALA A 79 -19.88 5.05 18.41
C ALA A 79 -19.88 5.90 17.14
N SER A 80 -18.72 6.11 16.52
CA SER A 80 -18.55 6.94 15.31
C SER A 80 -18.48 6.13 14.01
N LEU A 81 -18.72 4.81 14.06
CA LEU A 81 -18.70 3.92 12.91
C LEU A 81 -19.92 4.16 12.00
N VAL A 82 -19.63 4.46 10.73
CA VAL A 82 -20.63 4.58 9.67
C VAL A 82 -20.20 3.72 8.49
N ILE A 83 -21.17 3.11 7.81
CA ILE A 83 -20.96 2.49 6.49
C ILE A 83 -21.48 3.43 5.41
N GLU A 84 -20.66 3.71 4.42
CA GLU A 84 -21.00 4.46 3.23
C GLU A 84 -21.19 3.50 2.05
N THR A 85 -22.36 3.54 1.41
CA THR A 85 -22.64 2.74 0.21
C THR A 85 -22.20 3.47 -1.06
N SER A 86 -22.14 2.75 -2.18
CA SER A 86 -22.03 3.39 -3.48
C SER A 86 -23.34 4.09 -3.85
N ARG A 87 -23.29 4.95 -4.87
CA ARG A 87 -24.50 5.56 -5.46
C ARG A 87 -25.46 4.54 -6.05
N LEU A 88 -24.94 3.48 -6.67
CA LEU A 88 -25.76 2.46 -7.31
C LEU A 88 -26.53 1.62 -6.29
N MET A 89 -25.87 1.25 -5.18
CA MET A 89 -26.45 0.35 -4.18
C MET A 89 -27.34 1.05 -3.15
N GLY A 90 -26.97 2.26 -2.72
CA GLY A 90 -27.67 2.95 -1.63
C GLY A 90 -27.60 4.47 -1.72
N ALA A 91 -27.53 5.02 -2.94
CA ALA A 91 -27.50 6.46 -3.20
C ALA A 91 -26.37 7.24 -2.47
N GLY A 92 -25.29 6.57 -2.09
CA GLY A 92 -24.20 7.19 -1.31
C GLY A 92 -24.55 7.45 0.16
N ALA A 93 -25.58 6.78 0.69
CA ALA A 93 -26.01 6.96 2.06
C ALA A 93 -24.92 6.53 3.05
N ARG A 94 -24.87 7.25 4.18
CA ARG A 94 -24.06 6.90 5.35
C ARG A 94 -24.97 6.45 6.46
N VAL A 95 -24.80 5.19 6.89
CA VAL A 95 -25.65 4.57 7.91
C VAL A 95 -24.81 4.20 9.12
N PRO A 96 -25.15 4.66 10.34
CA PRO A 96 -24.45 4.26 11.55
C PRO A 96 -24.45 2.75 11.74
N LEU A 97 -23.33 2.19 12.19
CA LEU A 97 -23.21 0.77 12.49
C LEU A 97 -23.31 0.55 14.01
N LYS A 98 -24.07 -0.48 14.43
CA LYS A 98 -23.89 -1.07 15.76
C LYS A 98 -23.46 -2.51 15.62
N ILE A 99 -22.24 -2.79 16.05
CA ILE A 99 -21.69 -4.14 15.98
C ILE A 99 -22.11 -4.92 17.21
N ASN A 100 -22.81 -6.05 17.00
CA ASN A 100 -23.23 -6.93 18.09
C ASN A 100 -22.00 -7.37 18.92
N PRO A 101 -22.08 -7.35 20.27
CA PRO A 101 -21.00 -7.85 21.12
C PRO A 101 -20.52 -9.27 20.80
N ASN A 102 -21.41 -10.12 20.26
CA ASN A 102 -21.14 -11.50 19.87
C ASN A 102 -21.06 -11.67 18.34
N VAL A 103 -20.69 -10.60 17.61
CA VAL A 103 -20.55 -10.65 16.14
C VAL A 103 -19.66 -11.81 15.71
N THR A 104 -20.12 -12.61 14.75
CA THR A 104 -19.34 -13.71 14.20
C THR A 104 -18.62 -13.32 12.92
N ILE A 105 -17.61 -14.09 12.53
CA ILE A 105 -16.89 -13.90 11.26
C ILE A 105 -16.64 -15.25 10.60
N ASN A 106 -16.85 -15.32 9.28
CA ASN A 106 -16.58 -16.51 8.47
C ASN A 106 -15.08 -16.66 8.13
N GLY A 107 -14.23 -16.57 9.16
CA GLY A 107 -12.78 -16.69 9.09
C GLY A 107 -12.20 -17.07 10.45
N ASP A 108 -10.87 -17.16 10.52
CA ASP A 108 -10.11 -17.57 11.71
C ASP A 108 -9.72 -16.42 12.64
N ALA A 109 -10.20 -15.21 12.35
CA ALA A 109 -9.86 -14.01 13.10
C ALA A 109 -10.62 -13.93 14.42
N THR A 110 -9.92 -13.62 15.51
CA THR A 110 -10.52 -13.25 16.82
C THR A 110 -10.63 -11.75 17.01
N VAL A 111 -9.95 -10.99 16.15
CA VAL A 111 -9.95 -9.54 16.12
C VAL A 111 -10.02 -9.09 14.66
N TYR A 112 -11.03 -8.29 14.34
CA TYR A 112 -11.22 -7.72 13.01
C TYR A 112 -10.74 -6.26 12.98
N PRO A 113 -9.86 -5.90 12.03
CA PRO A 113 -9.38 -4.53 11.86
C PRO A 113 -10.41 -3.66 11.12
N LEU A 114 -10.87 -2.57 11.75
CA LEU A 114 -11.70 -1.55 11.11
C LEU A 114 -10.91 -0.24 11.03
N PHE A 115 -10.99 0.47 9.91
CA PHE A 115 -10.32 1.77 9.73
C PHE A 115 -11.04 2.57 8.63
N PRO A 116 -10.96 3.91 8.65
CA PRO A 116 -11.57 4.74 7.61
C PRO A 116 -11.05 4.37 6.22
N GLY A 117 -11.94 4.16 5.25
CA GLY A 117 -11.59 3.74 3.89
C GLY A 117 -11.65 2.24 3.63
N ALA A 118 -11.71 1.41 4.69
CA ALA A 118 -11.85 -0.04 4.53
C ALA A 118 -13.20 -0.38 3.90
N ILE A 119 -13.18 -1.15 2.81
CA ILE A 119 -14.38 -1.78 2.26
C ILE A 119 -14.65 -3.06 3.04
N VAL A 120 -15.87 -3.19 3.56
CA VAL A 120 -16.31 -4.32 4.40
C VAL A 120 -17.57 -4.95 3.84
N ALA A 121 -17.74 -6.24 4.10
CA ALA A 121 -18.97 -6.97 3.83
C ALA A 121 -19.58 -7.42 5.16
N LEU A 122 -20.79 -6.96 5.45
CA LEU A 122 -21.46 -7.13 6.73
C LEU A 122 -22.82 -7.77 6.51
N LYS A 123 -23.22 -8.68 7.40
CA LYS A 123 -24.59 -9.19 7.47
C LYS A 123 -25.25 -8.68 8.73
N GLY A 124 -26.50 -8.29 8.60
CA GLY A 124 -27.22 -7.60 9.66
C GLY A 124 -28.57 -7.10 9.22
N ARG A 125 -29.18 -6.23 10.01
CA ARG A 125 -30.52 -5.68 9.76
C ARG A 125 -30.66 -4.26 10.27
N ASN A 126 -31.58 -3.50 9.72
CA ASN A 126 -31.90 -2.15 10.18
C ASN A 126 -33.39 -2.11 10.55
N GLU A 127 -33.72 -2.43 11.81
CA GLU A 127 -35.12 -2.51 12.25
C GLU A 127 -35.74 -1.11 12.48
N THR A 128 -34.92 -0.10 12.77
CA THR A 128 -35.40 1.24 13.19
C THR A 128 -35.29 2.30 12.10
N GLY A 129 -34.54 2.04 11.03
CA GLY A 129 -34.13 3.03 10.03
C GLY A 129 -32.95 3.92 10.47
N GLU A 130 -32.51 3.83 11.74
CA GLU A 130 -31.49 4.75 12.29
C GLU A 130 -30.06 4.18 12.22
N TRP A 131 -29.90 2.86 12.28
CA TRP A 131 -28.59 2.20 12.32
C TRP A 131 -28.69 0.75 11.86
N PHE A 132 -27.62 0.26 11.25
CA PHE A 132 -27.53 -1.13 10.80
C PHE A 132 -26.87 -2.00 11.88
N GLN A 133 -27.61 -2.99 12.39
CA GLN A 133 -27.14 -3.95 13.38
C GLN A 133 -26.32 -5.05 12.73
N VAL A 134 -25.01 -5.06 12.95
CA VAL A 134 -24.13 -6.09 12.40
C VAL A 134 -24.15 -7.34 13.28
N SER A 135 -24.59 -8.47 12.72
CA SER A 135 -24.59 -9.78 13.38
C SER A 135 -23.42 -10.66 12.92
N HIS A 136 -22.98 -10.49 11.68
CA HIS A 136 -21.91 -11.32 11.09
C HIS A 136 -21.05 -10.51 10.10
N ILE A 137 -19.75 -10.81 10.06
CA ILE A 137 -18.78 -10.20 9.13
C ILE A 137 -18.39 -11.24 8.09
N LEU A 138 -18.49 -10.85 6.82
CA LEU A 138 -18.01 -11.65 5.71
C LEU A 138 -16.58 -11.20 5.36
N THR A 139 -15.66 -12.16 5.32
CA THR A 139 -14.27 -11.93 4.94
C THR A 139 -14.18 -11.58 3.45
N ILE A 140 -13.40 -10.56 3.11
CA ILE A 140 -13.18 -10.23 1.69
C ILE A 140 -12.43 -11.38 1.01
N PRO A 141 -12.87 -11.84 -0.18
CA PRO A 141 -12.19 -12.90 -0.91
C PRO A 141 -10.71 -12.60 -1.17
N LYS A 142 -9.85 -13.54 -0.79
CA LYS A 142 -8.39 -13.42 -0.95
C LYS A 142 -8.00 -13.22 -2.41
N LEU A 143 -6.88 -12.54 -2.64
CA LEU A 143 -6.23 -12.51 -3.95
C LEU A 143 -5.83 -13.93 -4.37
N LEU A 144 -5.89 -14.21 -5.68
CA LEU A 144 -5.49 -15.52 -6.20
C LEU A 144 -3.98 -15.72 -6.08
N PRO A 145 -3.50 -16.92 -5.73
CA PRO A 145 -2.06 -17.18 -5.63
C PRO A 145 -1.38 -17.07 -7.01
N ASN A 146 -0.09 -16.72 -7.01
CA ASN A 146 0.72 -16.74 -8.22
C ASN A 146 1.27 -18.15 -8.48
N GLU A 147 0.61 -18.90 -9.37
CA GLU A 147 1.05 -20.26 -9.72
C GLU A 147 2.41 -20.27 -10.45
N ASP A 148 2.76 -19.18 -11.14
CA ASP A 148 4.02 -19.09 -11.89
C ASP A 148 5.26 -19.07 -11.00
N ALA A 149 5.14 -18.69 -9.72
CA ALA A 149 6.26 -18.68 -8.78
C ALA A 149 6.93 -20.07 -8.66
N GLN A 150 6.16 -21.15 -8.86
CA GLN A 150 6.68 -22.52 -8.83
C GLN A 150 7.61 -22.85 -10.01
N LYS A 151 7.56 -22.06 -11.10
CA LYS A 151 8.42 -22.21 -12.28
C LYS A 151 9.82 -21.62 -12.06
N GLN A 152 10.11 -21.06 -10.89
CA GLN A 152 11.42 -20.50 -10.58
C GLN A 152 12.49 -21.60 -10.50
N GLU A 153 13.38 -21.63 -11.49
CA GLU A 153 14.45 -22.64 -11.56
C GLU A 153 15.70 -22.28 -10.74
N ARG A 154 15.91 -20.99 -10.43
CA ARG A 154 17.13 -20.48 -9.80
C ARG A 154 16.84 -19.60 -8.59
N PRO A 155 17.62 -19.70 -7.50
CA PRO A 155 17.46 -18.83 -6.35
C PRO A 155 17.56 -17.35 -6.72
N LEU A 156 16.59 -16.57 -6.29
CA LEU A 156 16.57 -15.11 -6.42
C LEU A 156 17.15 -14.49 -5.14
N ALA A 157 18.23 -13.73 -5.28
CA ALA A 157 18.82 -12.97 -4.17
C ALA A 157 18.46 -11.48 -4.31
N MET A 158 17.81 -10.94 -3.29
CA MET A 158 17.41 -9.54 -3.24
C MET A 158 17.72 -8.92 -1.87
N THR A 159 18.26 -7.71 -1.88
CA THR A 159 18.44 -6.87 -0.69
C THR A 159 17.52 -5.65 -0.80
N VAL A 160 16.89 -5.25 0.29
CA VAL A 160 15.94 -4.13 0.34
C VAL A 160 16.42 -3.13 1.38
N ALA A 161 16.44 -1.85 1.03
CA ALA A 161 16.70 -0.76 1.96
C ALA A 161 15.75 0.40 1.65
N ALA A 162 15.28 1.08 2.69
CA ALA A 162 14.47 2.28 2.58
C ALA A 162 15.16 3.43 3.31
N GLY A 163 15.03 4.65 2.78
CA GLY A 163 15.53 5.85 3.43
C GLY A 163 14.84 6.15 4.77
N PRO A 164 15.33 7.16 5.51
CA PRO A 164 16.42 8.07 5.12
C PRO A 164 17.81 7.42 5.09
N TYR A 165 18.65 7.91 4.18
CA TYR A 165 20.00 7.37 3.94
C TYR A 165 21.14 8.17 4.60
N THR A 166 20.79 9.24 5.33
CA THR A 166 21.69 10.11 6.09
C THR A 166 20.96 10.55 7.37
N PRO A 167 21.68 10.71 8.50
CA PRO A 167 21.08 11.22 9.74
C PRO A 167 20.86 12.74 9.67
N ASP A 168 19.93 13.29 10.45
CA ASP A 168 19.66 14.74 10.51
C ASP A 168 20.87 15.62 10.86
N SER A 169 21.90 15.04 11.47
CA SER A 169 23.13 15.75 11.85
C SER A 169 23.96 16.21 10.67
N ASP A 170 23.89 15.53 9.52
CA ASP A 170 24.78 15.78 8.38
C ASP A 170 24.24 15.28 7.03
N LEU A 171 24.89 15.69 5.95
CA LEU A 171 24.59 15.25 4.57
C LEU A 171 25.75 14.42 3.98
N LEU A 172 26.40 13.60 4.82
CA LEU A 172 27.53 12.77 4.43
C LEU A 172 27.10 11.40 3.89
N TYR A 173 25.87 10.95 4.19
CA TYR A 173 25.32 9.67 3.73
C TYR A 173 26.15 8.45 4.16
N ASN A 174 26.81 8.54 5.31
CA ASN A 174 27.60 7.42 5.86
C ASN A 174 26.77 6.12 6.00
N PRO A 175 25.50 6.13 6.46
CA PRO A 175 24.69 4.90 6.50
C PRO A 175 24.53 4.24 5.14
N PHE A 176 24.36 5.02 4.07
CA PHE A 176 24.28 4.52 2.70
C PHE A 176 25.59 3.89 2.25
N LEU A 177 26.71 4.55 2.49
CA LEU A 177 28.03 4.01 2.15
C LEU A 177 28.30 2.69 2.87
N SER A 178 28.00 2.62 4.17
CA SER A 178 28.10 1.38 4.94
C SER A 178 27.18 0.27 4.42
N LEU A 179 25.99 0.59 3.92
CA LEU A 179 25.11 -0.38 3.25
C LEU A 179 25.77 -0.94 1.98
N LEU A 180 26.41 -0.11 1.15
CA LEU A 180 27.07 -0.57 -0.06
C LEU A 180 28.30 -1.44 0.24
N GLU A 181 29.02 -1.16 1.34
CA GLU A 181 30.16 -1.97 1.78
C GLU A 181 29.77 -3.42 2.13
N GLN A 182 28.53 -3.66 2.59
CA GLN A 182 28.05 -5.01 2.91
C GLN A 182 28.08 -5.96 1.71
N TYR A 183 28.02 -5.44 0.48
CA TYR A 183 28.09 -6.24 -0.74
C TYR A 183 29.49 -6.82 -1.01
N ASN A 184 30.52 -6.31 -0.33
CA ASN A 184 31.89 -6.81 -0.45
C ASN A 184 32.19 -7.98 0.53
N ILE A 185 31.22 -8.39 1.35
CA ILE A 185 31.41 -9.38 2.42
C ILE A 185 30.66 -10.70 2.06
N PRO A 186 31.16 -11.90 2.37
CA PRO A 186 30.38 -13.14 2.22
C PRO A 186 29.07 -13.10 3.04
N PRO A 187 27.95 -13.71 2.58
CA PRO A 187 27.79 -14.54 1.39
C PRO A 187 27.39 -13.71 0.15
N PHE A 188 27.73 -12.42 0.09
CA PHE A 188 27.21 -11.53 -0.94
C PHE A 188 27.76 -11.78 -2.37
N PHE A 189 28.67 -12.75 -2.56
CA PHE A 189 29.32 -13.15 -3.82
C PHE A 189 28.47 -13.94 -4.84
N SER A 190 27.14 -13.78 -4.87
CA SER A 190 26.26 -14.47 -5.84
C SER A 190 26.35 -13.87 -7.25
N SER A 191 26.13 -14.70 -8.28
CA SER A 191 26.30 -14.36 -9.70
C SER A 191 25.27 -13.35 -10.24
N LYS A 192 24.05 -13.31 -9.69
CA LYS A 192 22.99 -12.37 -10.09
C LYS A 192 22.18 -11.94 -8.87
N ARG A 193 22.04 -10.63 -8.67
CA ARG A 193 21.39 -10.05 -7.47
C ARG A 193 20.60 -8.81 -7.82
N TYR A 194 19.56 -8.57 -7.02
CA TYR A 194 18.79 -7.33 -7.07
C TYR A 194 18.96 -6.55 -5.77
N GLN A 195 18.95 -5.23 -5.89
CA GLN A 195 18.86 -4.33 -4.76
C GLN A 195 17.69 -3.39 -4.97
N ILE A 196 16.75 -3.35 -4.02
CA ILE A 196 15.70 -2.34 -4.01
C ILE A 196 16.13 -1.24 -3.04
N GLN A 197 16.14 -0.01 -3.53
CA GLN A 197 16.31 1.18 -2.72
C GLN A 197 15.03 2.01 -2.81
N LEU A 198 14.37 2.19 -1.67
CA LEU A 198 13.21 3.05 -1.56
C LEU A 198 13.62 4.40 -0.97
N GLY A 199 13.05 5.47 -1.49
CA GLY A 199 13.25 6.81 -0.94
C GLY A 199 12.80 6.94 0.53
N PRO A 200 13.04 8.10 1.15
CA PRO A 200 13.62 9.28 0.50
C PRO A 200 15.15 9.21 0.38
N PHE A 201 15.66 9.69 -0.76
CA PHE A 201 17.08 9.86 -1.07
C PHE A 201 17.56 11.27 -0.77
N VAL A 202 16.80 12.27 -1.20
CA VAL A 202 17.00 13.68 -0.85
C VAL A 202 15.71 14.16 -0.20
N ASP A 203 15.63 13.95 1.11
CA ASP A 203 14.40 14.13 1.86
C ASP A 203 14.10 15.61 2.09
N ALA A 204 12.94 16.06 1.61
CA ALA A 204 12.42 17.40 1.86
C ALA A 204 12.27 17.72 3.36
N ASN A 205 12.07 16.68 4.18
CA ASN A 205 11.87 16.81 5.62
C ASN A 205 13.19 16.80 6.41
N HIS A 206 14.33 16.51 5.78
CA HIS A 206 15.63 16.49 6.46
C HIS A 206 15.98 17.88 7.02
N SER A 207 16.40 17.95 8.28
CA SER A 207 16.55 19.21 9.03
C SER A 207 17.46 20.24 8.33
N LYS A 208 18.59 19.82 7.76
CA LYS A 208 19.47 20.72 6.99
C LYS A 208 18.88 21.19 5.66
N ILE A 209 18.09 20.34 5.01
CA ILE A 209 17.49 20.64 3.70
C ILE A 209 16.32 21.61 3.88
N SER A 210 15.43 21.34 4.82
CA SER A 210 14.27 22.20 5.10
C SER A 210 14.66 23.59 5.60
N ASN A 211 15.79 23.70 6.33
CA ASN A 211 16.34 24.99 6.78
C ASN A 211 17.20 25.72 5.73
N GLY A 212 17.45 25.11 4.56
CA GLY A 212 18.32 25.68 3.53
C GLY A 212 19.82 25.68 3.89
N ASP A 213 20.23 24.86 4.85
CA ASP A 213 21.62 24.63 5.26
C ASP A 213 22.28 23.58 4.33
N VAL A 214 22.25 23.88 3.02
CA VAL A 214 22.81 23.04 1.96
C VAL A 214 23.25 23.90 0.77
N ASP A 215 24.52 23.76 0.38
CA ASP A 215 25.12 24.59 -0.69
C ASP A 215 24.98 23.99 -2.10
N VAL A 216 24.35 22.81 -2.22
CA VAL A 216 24.21 22.06 -3.48
C VAL A 216 22.75 21.78 -3.79
N GLY A 217 22.40 21.78 -5.08
CA GLY A 217 21.06 21.45 -5.52
C GLY A 217 20.68 19.98 -5.25
N PRO A 218 19.37 19.64 -5.14
CA PRO A 218 18.92 18.28 -4.88
C PRO A 218 19.47 17.23 -5.86
N LEU A 219 19.49 17.56 -7.16
CA LEU A 219 20.00 16.65 -8.19
C LEU A 219 21.51 16.39 -8.04
N ASP A 220 22.30 17.41 -7.69
CA ASP A 220 23.74 17.27 -7.50
C ASP A 220 24.07 16.50 -6.22
N LEU A 221 23.28 16.70 -5.15
CA LEU A 221 23.37 15.91 -3.93
C LEU A 221 23.06 14.44 -4.21
N PHE A 222 21.96 14.12 -4.89
CA PHE A 222 21.62 12.75 -5.29
C PHE A 222 22.68 12.13 -6.20
N ARG A 223 23.17 12.88 -7.18
CA ARG A 223 24.21 12.42 -8.11
C ARG A 223 25.49 12.05 -7.36
N SER A 224 25.95 12.91 -6.46
CA SER A 224 27.22 12.73 -5.74
C SER A 224 27.12 11.71 -4.60
N ARG A 225 26.00 11.66 -3.87
CA ARG A 225 25.84 10.84 -2.67
C ARG A 225 25.17 9.49 -2.91
N ILE A 226 24.34 9.37 -3.95
CA ILE A 226 23.61 8.12 -4.25
C ILE A 226 24.11 7.50 -5.56
N LEU A 227 23.98 8.19 -6.70
CA LEU A 227 24.30 7.60 -8.00
C LEU A 227 25.80 7.31 -8.16
N GLY A 228 26.68 8.19 -7.69
CA GLY A 228 28.13 8.00 -7.73
C GLY A 228 28.57 6.70 -7.03
N PRO A 229 28.28 6.54 -5.73
CA PRO A 229 28.59 5.31 -5.01
C PRO A 229 27.94 4.05 -5.60
N LEU A 230 26.70 4.14 -6.10
CA LEU A 230 26.06 3.01 -6.79
C LEU A 230 26.81 2.60 -8.05
N ARG A 231 27.30 3.55 -8.85
CA ARG A 231 28.08 3.24 -10.05
C ARG A 231 29.38 2.53 -9.71
N ILE A 232 30.06 2.96 -8.66
CA ILE A 232 31.27 2.30 -8.15
C ILE A 232 30.95 0.86 -7.74
N LEU A 233 29.87 0.64 -6.98
CA LEU A 233 29.41 -0.70 -6.62
C LEU A 233 29.13 -1.56 -7.86
N LEU A 234 28.43 -0.99 -8.85
CA LEU A 234 28.09 -1.69 -10.08
C LEU A 234 29.33 -2.03 -10.92
N GLU A 235 30.36 -1.20 -10.94
CA GLU A 235 31.64 -1.49 -11.61
C GLU A 235 32.37 -2.65 -10.94
N GLN A 236 32.35 -2.71 -9.61
CA GLN A 236 32.92 -3.80 -8.81
C GLN A 236 32.14 -5.11 -8.95
N HIS A 237 30.81 -5.03 -9.11
CA HIS A 237 29.91 -6.18 -9.10
C HIS A 237 29.02 -6.24 -10.35
N ARG A 238 29.46 -7.00 -11.36
CA ARG A 238 28.74 -7.12 -12.65
C ARG A 238 27.36 -7.79 -12.55
N GLY A 239 27.11 -8.57 -11.51
CA GLY A 239 25.86 -9.30 -11.29
C GLY A 239 24.73 -8.52 -10.61
N ILE A 240 24.98 -7.28 -10.15
CA ILE A 240 24.00 -6.48 -9.42
C ILE A 240 23.15 -5.65 -10.38
N THR A 241 21.84 -5.65 -10.16
CA THR A 241 20.86 -4.70 -10.71
C THR A 241 20.19 -3.94 -9.56
N VAL A 242 20.18 -2.62 -9.62
CA VAL A 242 19.54 -1.76 -8.63
C VAL A 242 18.18 -1.31 -9.15
N LEU A 243 17.16 -1.39 -8.31
CA LEU A 243 15.81 -0.90 -8.52
C LEU A 243 15.60 0.28 -7.55
N ILE A 244 15.23 1.44 -8.09
CA ILE A 244 15.00 2.66 -7.31
C ILE A 244 13.51 2.98 -7.32
N VAL A 245 12.90 3.08 -6.14
CA VAL A 245 11.50 3.48 -5.93
C VAL A 245 11.51 4.83 -5.19
N PRO A 246 10.89 5.89 -5.72
CA PRO A 246 10.91 7.21 -5.09
C PRO A 246 10.03 7.27 -3.83
N SER A 247 10.23 8.31 -3.03
CA SER A 247 9.29 8.79 -2.01
C SER A 247 8.61 10.08 -2.45
N VAL A 248 7.38 10.32 -1.97
CA VAL A 248 6.70 11.61 -2.17
C VAL A 248 7.44 12.79 -1.52
N THR A 249 8.36 12.50 -0.59
CA THR A 249 9.23 13.49 0.05
C THR A 249 10.58 13.67 -0.64
N ASP A 250 10.85 12.98 -1.75
CA ASP A 250 12.06 13.20 -2.54
C ASP A 250 12.01 14.54 -3.29
N LEU A 251 12.93 15.47 -2.97
CA LEU A 251 13.09 16.75 -3.67
C LEU A 251 13.58 16.62 -5.12
N LEU A 252 13.77 15.40 -5.60
CA LEU A 252 14.15 15.09 -6.97
C LEU A 252 12.95 15.05 -7.91
N SER A 253 11.75 14.88 -7.37
CA SER A 253 10.52 14.81 -8.13
C SER A 253 9.73 16.11 -7.98
N HIS A 254 9.22 16.64 -9.10
CA HIS A 254 8.21 17.70 -9.05
C HIS A 254 6.82 17.14 -8.68
N HIS A 255 6.66 15.81 -8.75
CA HIS A 255 5.44 15.09 -8.41
C HIS A 255 5.51 14.63 -6.96
N SER A 256 4.98 15.44 -6.03
CA SER A 256 4.94 15.21 -4.57
C SER A 256 3.61 14.63 -4.08
N VAL A 257 2.97 13.84 -4.95
CA VAL A 257 1.64 13.25 -4.76
C VAL A 257 1.73 11.74 -4.97
N PHE A 258 0.92 10.97 -4.26
CA PHE A 258 0.84 9.52 -4.32
C PHE A 258 -0.44 9.11 -5.06
N PRO A 259 -0.37 8.25 -6.11
CA PRO A 259 0.79 7.58 -6.69
C PRO A 259 1.78 8.53 -7.40
N GLN A 260 3.04 8.13 -7.48
CA GLN A 260 4.17 8.92 -7.97
C GLN A 260 4.90 8.22 -9.13
N PRO A 261 5.25 8.92 -10.23
CA PRO A 261 6.03 8.37 -11.33
C PRO A 261 7.49 8.09 -10.91
N PRO A 262 8.27 7.36 -11.73
CA PRO A 262 9.71 7.18 -11.47
C PRO A 262 10.46 8.52 -11.42
N LEU A 263 11.57 8.58 -10.70
CA LEU A 263 12.41 9.79 -10.62
C LEU A 263 12.82 10.29 -12.02
N PRO A 264 12.73 11.61 -12.31
CA PRO A 264 13.01 12.19 -13.62
C PRO A 264 14.53 12.36 -13.86
N ILE A 265 15.28 11.26 -13.84
CA ILE A 265 16.74 11.29 -14.02
C ILE A 265 17.08 11.34 -15.51
N ALA A 266 17.87 12.32 -15.93
CA ALA A 266 18.34 12.46 -17.31
C ALA A 266 19.07 11.20 -17.80
N GLN A 267 18.85 10.81 -19.06
CA GLN A 267 19.41 9.57 -19.63
C GLN A 267 20.93 9.47 -19.51
N ALA A 268 21.65 10.59 -19.65
CA ALA A 268 23.11 10.66 -19.47
C ALA A 268 23.57 10.30 -18.03
N LEU A 269 22.68 10.38 -17.05
CA LEU A 269 22.93 10.00 -15.67
C LEU A 269 22.45 8.58 -15.34
N GLN A 270 21.82 7.88 -16.28
CA GLN A 270 21.33 6.52 -16.07
C GLN A 270 22.42 5.47 -16.31
N SER A 271 22.19 4.28 -15.78
CA SER A 271 22.93 3.06 -16.08
C SER A 271 21.90 2.00 -16.40
N ASP A 272 22.16 1.13 -17.38
CA ASP A 272 21.22 0.04 -17.74
C ASP A 272 20.96 -0.93 -16.57
N ARG A 273 21.80 -0.89 -15.53
CA ARG A 273 21.67 -1.69 -14.30
C ARG A 273 21.04 -0.92 -13.13
N ILE A 274 20.64 0.33 -13.33
CA ILE A 274 19.85 1.12 -12.37
C ILE A 274 18.49 1.40 -13.01
N ILE A 275 17.45 0.76 -12.48
CA ILE A 275 16.10 0.83 -13.03
C ILE A 275 15.24 1.65 -12.08
N PHE A 276 14.75 2.79 -12.57
CA PHE A 276 13.81 3.63 -11.84
C PHE A 276 12.38 3.11 -12.04
N LEU A 277 11.72 2.83 -10.92
CA LEU A 277 10.36 2.34 -10.81
C LEU A 277 9.45 3.42 -10.22
N PRO A 278 8.13 3.35 -10.45
CA PRO A 278 7.18 4.24 -9.79
C PRO A 278 6.93 3.86 -8.33
N ASN A 279 6.19 4.70 -7.62
CA ASN A 279 5.74 4.45 -6.26
C ASN A 279 4.20 4.61 -6.16
N PRO A 280 3.44 3.56 -5.85
CA PRO A 280 3.89 2.19 -5.63
C PRO A 280 4.15 1.49 -6.97
N CYS A 281 4.61 0.24 -6.95
CA CYS A 281 4.68 -0.57 -8.16
C CYS A 281 4.53 -2.06 -7.90
N ASN A 282 3.97 -2.74 -8.91
CA ASN A 282 4.02 -4.19 -9.05
C ASN A 282 5.06 -4.54 -10.11
N PHE A 283 5.89 -5.54 -9.87
CA PHE A 283 6.84 -6.04 -10.87
C PHE A 283 7.14 -7.52 -10.71
N THR A 284 7.69 -8.14 -11.75
CA THR A 284 8.04 -9.56 -11.76
C THR A 284 9.50 -9.76 -12.13
N ILE A 285 10.17 -10.63 -11.38
CA ILE A 285 11.55 -11.06 -11.63
C ILE A 285 11.61 -12.58 -11.52
N ASP A 286 12.05 -13.26 -12.59
CA ASP A 286 12.24 -14.71 -12.60
C ASP A 286 11.01 -15.46 -12.03
N HIS A 287 9.80 -15.06 -12.49
CA HIS A 287 8.46 -15.54 -12.09
C HIS A 287 7.97 -15.15 -10.69
N VAL A 288 8.80 -14.50 -9.86
CA VAL A 288 8.43 -14.00 -8.54
C VAL A 288 7.84 -12.60 -8.66
N ARG A 289 6.63 -12.42 -8.15
CA ARG A 289 5.88 -11.15 -8.14
C ARG A 289 6.17 -10.35 -6.87
N PHE A 290 6.56 -9.11 -7.06
CA PHE A 290 6.83 -8.15 -6.00
C PHE A 290 5.80 -7.02 -6.06
N ALA A 291 5.37 -6.60 -4.88
CA ALA A 291 4.59 -5.40 -4.67
C ALA A 291 5.36 -4.51 -3.69
N VAL A 292 5.60 -3.25 -4.07
CA VAL A 292 6.40 -2.33 -3.26
C VAL A 292 5.78 -0.93 -3.22
N SER A 293 5.80 -0.33 -2.05
CA SER A 293 5.44 1.08 -1.82
C SER A 293 6.46 1.68 -0.85
N SER A 294 6.81 2.96 -1.03
CA SER A 294 7.66 3.67 -0.07
C SER A 294 6.85 4.37 1.04
N VAL A 295 5.53 4.45 0.89
CA VAL A 295 4.65 5.11 1.85
C VAL A 295 4.46 4.23 3.09
N ASP A 296 4.56 4.82 4.28
CA ASP A 296 4.40 4.14 5.58
C ASP A 296 2.93 3.82 5.90
N VAL A 297 2.28 3.06 5.01
CA VAL A 297 0.87 2.66 5.13
C VAL A 297 0.63 1.85 6.42
N LEU A 298 1.62 1.11 6.90
CA LEU A 298 1.49 0.30 8.11
C LEU A 298 1.34 1.18 9.36
N PHE A 299 2.16 2.23 9.50
CA PHE A 299 2.03 3.18 10.59
C PHE A 299 0.73 3.98 10.51
N HIS A 300 0.34 4.41 9.31
CA HIS A 300 -0.92 5.12 9.09
C HIS A 300 -2.13 4.29 9.50
N LEU A 301 -2.18 3.02 9.05
CA LEU A 301 -3.22 2.08 9.44
C LEU A 301 -3.22 1.84 10.94
N GLN A 302 -2.06 1.55 11.54
CA GLN A 302 -1.97 1.32 12.99
C GLN A 302 -2.51 2.50 13.80
N SER A 303 -2.29 3.73 13.32
CA SER A 303 -2.71 4.96 14.00
C SER A 303 -4.23 5.16 13.96
N GLN A 304 -4.90 4.74 12.89
CA GLN A 304 -6.34 4.97 12.63
C GLN A 304 -7.23 3.75 12.89
N LEU A 305 -6.64 2.59 13.15
CA LEU A 305 -7.34 1.33 13.27
C LEU A 305 -8.05 1.13 14.62
N LEU A 306 -9.32 0.73 14.53
CA LEU A 306 -10.14 0.16 15.58
C LEU A 306 -10.06 -1.38 15.54
N ARG A 307 -9.71 -2.01 16.66
CA ARG A 307 -9.68 -3.47 16.78
C ARG A 307 -11.00 -3.96 17.38
N LYS A 308 -11.84 -4.60 16.57
CA LYS A 308 -13.09 -5.19 17.06
C LYS A 308 -12.87 -6.67 17.41
N LYS A 309 -13.24 -7.09 18.62
CA LYS A 309 -13.29 -8.52 18.96
C LYS A 309 -14.43 -9.18 18.19
N VAL A 310 -14.16 -10.34 17.62
CA VAL A 310 -15.13 -11.11 16.83
C VAL A 310 -15.01 -12.59 17.17
N THR A 311 -16.09 -13.34 16.99
CA THR A 311 -16.11 -14.79 17.23
C THR A 311 -15.91 -15.53 15.91
N PRO A 312 -14.77 -16.21 15.70
CA PRO A 312 -14.55 -16.97 14.47
C PRO A 312 -15.41 -18.23 14.45
N GLU A 313 -15.90 -18.57 13.26
CA GLU A 313 -16.68 -19.80 13.04
C GLU A 313 -15.78 -21.04 12.82
N VAL A 314 -14.50 -20.80 12.52
CA VAL A 314 -13.46 -21.83 12.38
C VAL A 314 -12.42 -21.69 13.50
N PRO A 315 -11.58 -22.70 13.75
CA PRO A 315 -10.54 -22.62 14.77
C PRO A 315 -9.66 -21.38 14.62
N ALA A 316 -9.59 -20.58 15.68
CA ALA A 316 -8.88 -19.32 15.69
C ALA A 316 -7.37 -19.49 15.58
N ALA A 317 -6.73 -18.62 14.80
CA ALA A 317 -5.29 -18.41 14.87
C ALA A 317 -4.95 -17.27 15.86
N PRO A 318 -3.81 -17.34 16.58
CA PRO A 318 -3.32 -16.20 17.34
C PRO A 318 -3.13 -14.97 16.44
N MET A 319 -3.63 -13.82 16.86
CA MET A 319 -3.48 -12.58 16.10
C MET A 319 -2.01 -12.11 16.13
N ASP A 320 -1.40 -11.99 14.96
CA ASP A 320 -0.16 -11.24 14.79
C ASP A 320 -0.49 -9.81 14.32
N ALA A 321 -0.22 -8.82 15.17
CA ALA A 321 -0.60 -7.43 14.91
C ALA A 321 0.06 -6.85 13.65
N MET A 322 1.32 -7.19 13.38
CA MET A 322 2.06 -6.68 12.21
C MET A 322 1.60 -7.38 10.93
N ALA A 323 1.41 -8.70 10.99
CA ALA A 323 0.83 -9.45 9.88
C ALA A 323 -0.57 -8.93 9.56
N SER A 324 -1.39 -8.65 10.57
CA SER A 324 -2.75 -8.10 10.42
C SER A 324 -2.76 -6.78 9.64
N LEU A 325 -1.83 -5.85 9.91
CA LEU A 325 -1.71 -4.59 9.16
C LEU A 325 -1.39 -4.83 7.67
N ALA A 326 -0.43 -5.70 7.37
CA ALA A 326 -0.14 -6.09 5.98
C ALA A 326 -1.33 -6.82 5.32
N GLY A 327 -2.12 -7.53 6.13
CA GLY A 327 -3.38 -8.15 5.71
C GLY A 327 -4.41 -7.15 5.23
N CYS A 328 -4.54 -6.00 5.91
CA CYS A 328 -5.44 -4.94 5.46
C CYS A 328 -5.09 -4.47 4.05
N VAL A 329 -3.80 -4.30 3.74
CA VAL A 329 -3.32 -3.90 2.40
C VAL A 329 -3.71 -4.93 1.34
N LEU A 330 -3.47 -6.23 1.61
CA LEU A 330 -3.84 -7.33 0.71
C LEU A 330 -5.35 -7.48 0.52
N GLN A 331 -6.12 -7.46 1.62
CA GLN A 331 -7.58 -7.61 1.59
C GLN A 331 -8.25 -6.46 0.84
N GLN A 332 -7.73 -5.25 1.01
CA GLN A 332 -8.25 -4.05 0.34
C GLN A 332 -7.68 -3.84 -1.06
N ARG A 333 -6.87 -4.80 -1.56
CA ARG A 333 -6.30 -4.83 -2.91
C ARG A 333 -5.65 -3.51 -3.32
N SER A 334 -5.07 -2.79 -2.37
CA SER A 334 -4.56 -1.45 -2.58
C SER A 334 -3.37 -1.17 -1.68
N PHE A 335 -2.32 -0.59 -2.24
CA PHE A 335 -1.14 -0.11 -1.50
C PHE A 335 -1.47 0.96 -0.45
N TYR A 336 -2.63 1.62 -0.56
CA TYR A 336 -3.06 2.63 0.41
C TYR A 336 -4.58 2.65 0.55
N PRO A 337 -5.15 1.79 1.41
CA PRO A 337 -6.59 1.68 1.56
C PRO A 337 -7.20 2.68 2.56
N LEU A 338 -6.36 3.41 3.32
CA LEU A 338 -6.81 4.40 4.28
C LEU A 338 -7.40 5.62 3.57
N PHE A 339 -8.62 5.98 3.92
CA PHE A 339 -9.29 7.15 3.35
C PHE A 339 -10.18 7.84 4.40
N PRO A 340 -10.04 9.17 4.62
CA PRO A 340 -9.06 10.09 4.02
C PRO A 340 -7.59 9.71 4.29
N ALA A 341 -6.67 10.23 3.47
CA ALA A 341 -5.25 9.96 3.65
C ALA A 341 -4.73 10.50 4.99
N TYR A 342 -3.70 9.85 5.53
CA TYR A 342 -3.09 10.24 6.78
C TYR A 342 -2.54 11.68 6.67
N PRO A 343 -2.96 12.59 7.57
CA PRO A 343 -2.62 14.01 7.45
C PRO A 343 -1.11 14.26 7.42
N ALA A 344 -0.69 15.25 6.63
CA ALA A 344 0.68 15.78 6.52
C ALA A 344 1.77 14.82 6.01
N ASP A 345 1.50 13.51 5.89
CA ASP A 345 2.51 12.53 5.44
C ASP A 345 2.30 12.15 3.95
N VAL A 346 1.05 12.10 3.48
CA VAL A 346 0.72 11.67 2.10
C VAL A 346 -0.31 12.59 1.46
N ASN A 347 0.06 13.19 0.34
CA ASN A 347 -0.88 13.81 -0.59
C ASN A 347 -1.41 12.72 -1.52
N LEU A 348 -2.65 12.27 -1.31
CA LEU A 348 -3.25 11.20 -2.11
C LEU A 348 -4.06 11.77 -3.28
N ASP A 349 -3.68 11.42 -4.50
CA ASP A 349 -4.49 11.64 -5.70
C ASP A 349 -5.43 10.47 -5.91
N VAL A 350 -6.70 10.69 -5.60
CA VAL A 350 -7.72 9.64 -5.63
C VAL A 350 -8.18 9.36 -7.05
N SER A 351 -8.20 10.36 -7.94
CA SER A 351 -8.49 10.17 -9.37
C SER A 351 -7.58 9.12 -10.04
N HIS A 352 -6.39 8.92 -9.46
CA HIS A 352 -5.38 8.00 -9.93
C HIS A 352 -5.25 6.70 -9.09
N SER A 353 -6.26 6.37 -8.27
CA SER A 353 -6.25 5.20 -7.37
C SER A 353 -6.05 3.86 -8.08
N GLU A 354 -6.36 3.77 -9.38
CA GLU A 354 -6.05 2.61 -10.22
C GLU A 354 -4.57 2.19 -10.15
N MET A 355 -3.66 3.16 -9.99
CA MET A 355 -2.22 2.90 -9.91
C MET A 355 -1.78 2.47 -8.50
N LEU A 356 -2.69 2.52 -7.53
CA LEU A 356 -2.50 2.00 -6.18
C LEU A 356 -2.98 0.56 -6.04
N ARG A 357 -3.56 -0.04 -7.08
CA ARG A 357 -4.06 -1.42 -7.02
C ARG A 357 -2.92 -2.41 -6.83
N LEU A 358 -3.17 -3.37 -5.95
CA LEU A 358 -2.50 -4.66 -6.02
C LEU A 358 -3.22 -5.45 -7.12
N ASP A 359 -2.47 -5.98 -8.08
CA ASP A 359 -3.06 -6.78 -9.17
C ASP A 359 -3.94 -7.92 -8.61
N ASN A 360 -4.83 -8.49 -9.44
CA ASN A 360 -5.73 -9.59 -9.03
C ASN A 360 -5.02 -10.88 -8.56
N LEU A 361 -3.71 -10.97 -8.79
CA LEU A 361 -2.83 -12.01 -8.25
C LEU A 361 -2.09 -11.47 -7.03
N SER A 362 -2.09 -12.25 -5.95
CA SER A 362 -1.32 -11.96 -4.76
C SER A 362 0.15 -11.76 -5.12
N PRO A 363 0.84 -10.73 -4.57
CA PRO A 363 2.28 -10.68 -4.64
C PRO A 363 2.87 -11.85 -3.85
N ASP A 364 3.98 -12.40 -4.35
CA ASP A 364 4.79 -13.37 -3.61
C ASP A 364 5.58 -12.69 -2.49
N VAL A 365 6.00 -11.45 -2.75
CA VAL A 365 6.72 -10.62 -1.77
C VAL A 365 6.12 -9.21 -1.75
N LEU A 366 5.58 -8.82 -0.59
CA LEU A 366 5.08 -7.48 -0.33
C LEU A 366 6.09 -6.71 0.54
N ILE A 367 6.56 -5.57 0.04
CA ILE A 367 7.57 -4.72 0.68
C ILE A 367 6.93 -3.39 1.09
N LEU A 368 6.80 -3.19 2.40
CA LEU A 368 6.20 -2.01 3.01
C LEU A 368 7.15 -1.51 4.12
N PRO A 369 8.06 -0.57 3.84
CA PRO A 369 8.88 0.04 4.87
C PRO A 369 8.00 0.86 5.83
N SER A 370 8.45 0.95 7.08
CA SER A 370 7.69 1.59 8.14
C SER A 370 8.59 2.05 9.28
N ARG A 371 8.16 3.07 10.02
CA ARG A 371 8.75 3.48 11.31
C ARG A 371 8.53 2.43 12.41
N LEU A 372 7.65 1.46 12.18
CA LEU A 372 7.42 0.34 13.07
C LEU A 372 8.63 -0.59 13.13
N LYS A 373 8.70 -1.43 14.17
CA LYS A 373 9.78 -2.41 14.34
C LYS A 373 9.80 -3.37 13.14
N GLN A 374 10.99 -3.59 12.58
CA GLN A 374 11.20 -4.50 11.44
C GLN A 374 10.61 -5.89 11.69
N PHE A 375 9.96 -6.47 10.67
CA PHE A 375 9.41 -7.82 10.71
C PHE A 375 9.42 -8.47 9.33
N HIS A 376 9.34 -9.81 9.32
CA HIS A 376 9.01 -10.60 8.14
C HIS A 376 7.95 -11.63 8.56
N LYS A 377 6.94 -11.82 7.72
CA LYS A 377 5.82 -12.74 7.99
C LYS A 377 5.45 -13.44 6.69
N VAL A 378 5.19 -14.73 6.78
CA VAL A 378 4.58 -15.51 5.70
C VAL A 378 3.08 -15.55 5.97
N ARG A 379 2.28 -15.14 4.99
CA ARG A 379 0.82 -15.20 5.08
C ARG A 379 0.31 -16.30 4.14
N PRO A 380 -0.51 -17.24 4.64
CA PRO A 380 -1.09 -18.31 3.84
C PRO A 380 -2.32 -17.89 3.03
#